data_AF-E8RUC9-F1
#
_entry.id   AF-E8RUC9-F1
#
_cell.length_a   1.000
_cell.length_b   1.000
_cell.length_c   1.000
_cell.angle_alpha   90.00
_cell.angle_beta   90.00
_cell.angle_gamma   90.00
#
_symmetry.space_group_name_H-M   'P 1'
#
loop_
_entity.id
_entity.type
_entity.pdbx_description
1 polymer ?
#
loop_
_entity_poly.entity_id
_entity_poly.type
_entity_poly.pdbx_seq_one_letter_code
_entity_poly.pdbx_strand_id
1 'polypeptide(L)'
;MRKIDLKRERKPLYIASAGQFVLIDVPPLPFLMIDGQGDPNGEGFAEAMQALFSVAYGLKFMSKVECDLNYTIPPMEGLWWADRFDRFYDRDKDLWSWRIMVPQPDTITPDMFARAVVGAGRKGKGGTALGRLRLETWAEGLSVQTLHVGSYDDEGPLIAQLHQWIADNGLSETGHHHEIYLSDPRRTAPEKLKTLLRQPVQRA
;
A
#
# COMPACT_ATOMS: atom_id res chain seq x y z
N MET A 1 1.82 -3.86 -28.09
CA MET A 1 1.71 -4.03 -26.63
C MET A 1 2.78 -3.28 -25.87
N ARG A 2 2.42 -2.10 -25.38
CA ARG A 2 3.23 -1.27 -24.48
C ARG A 2 3.45 -1.99 -23.15
N LYS A 3 4.68 -2.02 -22.65
CA LYS A 3 5.02 -2.58 -21.32
C LYS A 3 5.40 -1.45 -20.40
N ILE A 4 4.80 -1.40 -19.21
CA ILE A 4 5.13 -0.38 -18.20
C ILE A 4 5.40 -1.00 -16.83
N ASP A 5 6.14 -0.27 -16.03
CA ASP A 5 6.44 -0.61 -14.65
C ASP A 5 6.32 0.68 -13.83
N LEU A 6 5.21 0.84 -13.11
CA LEU A 6 4.91 2.06 -12.37
C LEU A 6 5.96 2.33 -11.29
N LYS A 7 6.57 1.29 -10.71
CA LYS A 7 7.65 1.43 -9.73
C LYS A 7 8.87 2.09 -10.38
N ARG A 8 9.17 1.74 -11.63
CA ARG A 8 10.29 2.34 -12.39
C ARG A 8 9.97 3.73 -12.89
N GLU A 9 8.75 3.97 -13.38
CA GLU A 9 8.31 5.27 -13.89
C GLU A 9 8.20 6.31 -12.77
N ARG A 10 7.78 5.89 -11.57
CA ARG A 10 7.63 6.74 -10.38
C ARG A 10 8.72 6.45 -9.35
N LYS A 11 9.96 6.18 -9.81
CA LYS A 11 11.09 5.75 -8.98
C LYS A 11 11.28 6.54 -7.67
N PRO A 12 11.14 7.89 -7.63
CA PRO A 12 11.27 8.64 -6.38
C PRO A 12 10.33 8.19 -5.25
N LEU A 13 9.14 7.66 -5.60
CA LEU A 13 8.16 7.15 -4.64
C LEU A 13 8.47 5.73 -4.15
N TYR A 14 9.47 5.07 -4.74
CA TYR A 14 9.79 3.66 -4.48
C TYR A 14 11.28 3.46 -4.15
N ILE A 15 11.96 4.52 -3.72
CA ILE A 15 13.37 4.47 -3.32
C ILE A 15 13.63 5.35 -2.11
N ALA A 16 14.34 4.79 -1.13
CA ALA A 16 14.99 5.50 -0.04
C ALA A 16 16.23 4.71 0.37
N SER A 17 17.17 5.35 1.05
CA SER A 17 18.31 4.67 1.67
C SER A 17 17.95 4.28 3.10
N ALA A 18 18.42 3.12 3.56
CA ALA A 18 18.27 2.75 4.95
C ALA A 18 19.02 3.76 5.84
N GLY A 19 18.38 4.20 6.92
CA GLY A 19 18.94 5.20 7.84
C GLY A 19 18.91 6.65 7.33
N GLN A 20 18.25 6.93 6.19
CA GLN A 20 18.01 8.30 5.73
C GLN A 20 16.52 8.61 5.68
N PHE A 21 16.14 9.71 6.32
CA PHE A 21 14.81 10.29 6.21
C PHE A 21 14.80 11.31 5.09
N VAL A 22 13.89 11.14 4.12
CA VAL A 22 13.78 12.03 2.97
C VAL A 22 12.35 12.56 2.86
N LEU A 23 12.23 13.88 2.70
CA LEU A 23 10.98 14.51 2.32
C LEU A 23 10.68 14.24 0.85
N ILE A 24 9.43 13.93 0.56
CA ILE A 24 8.93 13.71 -0.79
C ILE A 24 7.52 14.29 -0.93
N ASP A 25 7.19 14.74 -2.13
CA ASP A 25 5.82 15.08 -2.50
C ASP A 25 5.23 13.94 -3.33
N VAL A 26 4.19 13.31 -2.78
CA VAL A 26 3.47 12.21 -3.41
C VAL A 26 2.26 12.81 -4.15
N PRO A 27 2.21 12.75 -5.49
CA PRO A 27 1.08 13.29 -6.24
C PRO A 27 -0.19 12.45 -5.99
N PRO A 28 -1.37 12.97 -6.34
CA PRO A 28 -2.58 12.15 -6.40
C PRO A 28 -2.38 11.00 -7.40
N LEU A 29 -2.61 9.76 -6.96
CA LEU A 29 -2.46 8.55 -7.78
C LEU A 29 -3.72 7.68 -7.72
N PRO A 30 -4.09 6.99 -8.81
CA PRO A 30 -5.18 6.03 -8.77
C PRO A 30 -4.73 4.72 -8.12
N PHE A 31 -5.57 4.20 -7.24
CA PHE A 31 -5.35 2.95 -6.52
C PHE A 31 -6.60 2.09 -6.54
N LEU A 32 -6.38 0.79 -6.59
CA LEU A 32 -7.34 -0.19 -6.09
C LEU A 32 -7.16 -0.29 -4.57
N MET A 33 -8.23 -0.12 -3.80
CA MET A 33 -8.18 -0.03 -2.34
C MET A 33 -9.20 -0.94 -1.67
N ILE A 34 -8.87 -1.42 -0.47
CA ILE A 34 -9.79 -2.09 0.45
C ILE A 34 -9.45 -1.75 1.89
N ASP A 35 -10.48 -1.39 2.67
CA ASP A 35 -10.35 -1.06 4.08
C ASP A 35 -10.81 -2.26 4.93
N GLY A 36 -10.21 -2.42 6.10
CA GLY A 36 -10.57 -3.45 7.06
C GLY A 36 -10.00 -3.20 8.45
N GLN A 37 -10.22 -4.16 9.34
CA GLN A 37 -9.81 -4.10 10.74
C GLN A 37 -9.37 -5.50 11.19
N GLY A 38 -8.50 -5.54 12.21
CA GLY A 38 -8.00 -6.75 12.84
C GLY A 38 -6.63 -7.20 12.32
N ASP A 39 -6.14 -8.30 12.90
CA ASP A 39 -4.80 -8.82 12.65
C ASP A 39 -4.56 -9.09 11.14
N PRO A 40 -3.45 -8.58 10.55
CA PRO A 40 -3.07 -8.90 9.17
C PRO A 40 -2.77 -10.39 8.92
N ASN A 41 -2.74 -11.22 9.96
CA ASN A 41 -2.67 -12.68 9.86
C ASN A 41 -4.03 -13.37 9.92
N GLY A 42 -5.12 -12.62 10.13
CA GLY A 42 -6.48 -13.14 10.27
C GLY A 42 -7.20 -13.39 8.94
N GLU A 43 -8.33 -14.10 9.01
CA GLU A 43 -9.15 -14.45 7.84
C GLU A 43 -9.69 -13.22 7.10
N GLY A 44 -10.07 -12.16 7.83
CA GLY A 44 -10.59 -10.92 7.23
C GLY A 44 -9.57 -10.21 6.35
N PHE A 45 -8.30 -10.23 6.74
CA PHE A 45 -7.19 -9.72 5.93
C PHE A 45 -6.96 -10.64 4.72
N ALA A 46 -6.91 -11.95 4.93
CA ALA A 46 -6.72 -12.92 3.84
C ALA A 46 -7.81 -12.83 2.75
N GLU A 47 -9.08 -12.66 3.14
CA GLU A 47 -10.20 -12.47 2.19
C GLU A 47 -10.04 -11.15 1.41
N ALA A 48 -9.66 -10.06 2.09
CA ALA A 48 -9.41 -8.78 1.46
C ALA A 48 -8.26 -8.85 0.44
N MET A 49 -7.16 -9.51 0.79
CA MET A 49 -6.03 -9.75 -0.11
C MET A 49 -6.43 -10.59 -1.33
N GLN A 50 -7.24 -11.62 -1.13
CA GLN A 50 -7.75 -12.45 -2.22
C GLN A 50 -8.63 -11.63 -3.17
N ALA A 51 -9.53 -10.81 -2.65
CA ALA A 51 -10.39 -9.92 -3.44
C ALA A 51 -9.55 -8.91 -4.23
N LEU A 52 -8.68 -8.17 -3.54
CA LEU A 52 -7.83 -7.12 -4.10
C LEU A 52 -6.99 -7.64 -5.26
N PHE A 53 -6.23 -8.72 -5.06
CA PHE A 53 -5.38 -9.25 -6.12
C PHE A 53 -6.19 -9.92 -7.24
N SER A 54 -7.33 -10.53 -6.95
CA SER A 54 -8.19 -11.08 -8.00
C SER A 54 -8.67 -10.01 -8.98
N VAL A 55 -9.04 -8.83 -8.46
CA VAL A 55 -9.43 -7.68 -9.28
C VAL A 55 -8.22 -7.05 -9.95
N ALA A 56 -7.08 -6.86 -9.25
CA ALA A 56 -5.86 -6.29 -9.83
C ALA A 56 -5.34 -7.12 -11.03
N TYR A 57 -5.35 -8.45 -10.94
CA TYR A 57 -5.00 -9.31 -12.07
C TYR A 57 -6.04 -9.24 -13.20
N GLY A 58 -7.34 -9.15 -12.87
CA GLY A 58 -8.40 -8.91 -13.85
C GLY A 58 -8.16 -7.64 -14.67
N LEU A 59 -7.91 -6.53 -13.98
CA LEU A 59 -7.57 -5.23 -14.58
C LEU A 59 -6.33 -5.31 -15.48
N LYS A 60 -5.26 -5.98 -15.01
CA LYS A 60 -4.06 -6.22 -15.82
C LYS A 60 -4.39 -6.95 -17.12
N PHE A 61 -5.18 -8.01 -17.09
CA PHE A 61 -5.53 -8.76 -18.29
C PHE A 61 -6.43 -7.96 -19.24
N MET A 62 -7.40 -7.22 -18.70
CA MET A 62 -8.26 -6.34 -19.51
C MET A 62 -7.44 -5.24 -20.18
N SER A 63 -6.52 -4.59 -19.47
CA SER A 63 -5.66 -3.55 -20.04
C SER A 63 -4.80 -4.05 -21.21
N LYS A 64 -4.40 -5.33 -21.19
CA LYS A 64 -3.65 -5.96 -22.27
C LYS A 64 -4.49 -6.12 -23.54
N VAL A 65 -5.78 -6.41 -23.39
CA VAL A 65 -6.69 -6.66 -24.52
C VAL A 65 -7.29 -5.35 -25.04
N GLU A 66 -7.72 -4.47 -24.14
CA GLU A 66 -8.53 -3.29 -24.46
C GLU A 66 -7.68 -2.03 -24.65
N CYS A 67 -6.48 -1.97 -24.06
CA CYS A 67 -5.63 -0.77 -24.07
C CYS A 67 -4.23 -1.01 -24.66
N ASP A 68 -3.97 -2.20 -25.23
CA ASP A 68 -2.63 -2.64 -25.67
C ASP A 68 -1.53 -2.42 -24.61
N LEU A 69 -1.89 -2.53 -23.31
CA LEU A 69 -1.04 -2.23 -22.17
C LEU A 69 -0.77 -3.45 -21.30
N ASN A 70 0.49 -3.77 -21.06
CA ASN A 70 0.90 -4.80 -20.11
C ASN A 70 1.76 -4.18 -19.00
N TYR A 71 1.16 -3.90 -17.85
CA TYR A 71 1.87 -3.33 -16.70
C TYR A 71 2.24 -4.39 -15.67
N THR A 72 3.40 -4.26 -15.04
CA THR A 72 3.74 -5.04 -13.84
C THR A 72 2.87 -4.58 -12.67
N ILE A 73 2.25 -5.51 -11.93
CA ILE A 73 1.51 -5.14 -10.72
C ILE A 73 2.51 -4.51 -9.74
N PRO A 74 2.29 -3.26 -9.29
CA PRO A 74 3.21 -2.58 -8.37
C PRO A 74 3.28 -3.30 -7.01
N PRO A 75 4.26 -2.93 -6.17
CA PRO A 75 4.25 -3.30 -4.75
C PRO A 75 2.88 -3.07 -4.11
N MET A 76 2.51 -3.96 -3.19
CA MET A 76 1.40 -3.70 -2.29
C MET A 76 1.77 -2.55 -1.37
N GLU A 77 0.78 -1.73 -1.04
CA GLU A 77 0.90 -0.60 -0.13
C GLU A 77 -0.13 -0.78 0.99
N GLY A 78 0.22 -0.44 2.22
CA GLY A 78 -0.63 -0.59 3.40
C GLY A 78 -0.63 0.68 4.23
N LEU A 79 -1.82 1.21 4.52
CA LEU A 79 -2.01 2.22 5.55
C LEU A 79 -2.43 1.54 6.84
N TRP A 80 -1.84 1.97 7.96
CA TRP A 80 -2.04 1.38 9.28
C TRP A 80 -2.35 2.47 10.30
N TRP A 81 -3.38 2.24 11.10
CA TRP A 81 -3.74 3.10 12.22
C TRP A 81 -4.48 2.32 13.31
N ALA A 82 -4.59 2.93 14.48
CA ALA A 82 -5.49 2.50 15.54
C ALA A 82 -6.24 3.72 16.06
N ASP A 83 -7.50 3.57 16.46
CA ASP A 83 -8.30 4.67 17.03
C ASP A 83 -7.70 5.22 18.33
N ARG A 84 -6.80 4.44 18.95
CA ARG A 84 -6.08 4.79 20.17
C ARG A 84 -4.57 4.80 19.91
N PHE A 85 -3.99 5.99 19.93
CA PHE A 85 -2.56 6.24 19.66
C PHE A 85 -1.63 5.47 20.61
N ASP A 86 -2.05 5.21 21.85
CA ASP A 86 -1.30 4.44 22.84
C ASP A 86 -1.24 2.93 22.54
N ARG A 87 -2.01 2.44 21.56
CA ARG A 87 -2.16 1.01 21.26
C ARG A 87 -1.57 0.56 19.93
N PHE A 88 -1.20 1.49 19.05
CA PHE A 88 -0.44 1.14 17.83
C PHE A 88 0.91 0.50 18.18
N TYR A 89 1.53 0.93 19.28
CA TYR A 89 2.83 0.45 19.74
C TYR A 89 2.78 -0.81 20.62
N ASP A 90 1.61 -1.15 21.18
CA ASP A 90 1.42 -2.30 22.09
C ASP A 90 1.25 -3.65 21.34
N ARG A 91 1.35 -3.66 20.00
CA ARG A 91 1.18 -4.85 19.14
C ARG A 91 -0.13 -5.61 19.33
N ASP A 92 -1.17 -4.94 19.84
CA ASP A 92 -2.52 -5.50 19.83
C ASP A 92 -3.10 -5.39 18.41
N LYS A 93 -2.67 -6.33 17.55
CA LYS A 93 -2.97 -6.35 16.11
C LYS A 93 -4.48 -6.48 15.84
N ASP A 94 -5.26 -6.96 16.80
CA ASP A 94 -6.72 -7.06 16.68
C ASP A 94 -7.42 -5.69 16.66
N LEU A 95 -6.76 -4.66 17.20
CA LEU A 95 -7.29 -3.29 17.24
C LEU A 95 -6.86 -2.45 16.03
N TRP A 96 -6.04 -3.01 15.15
CA TRP A 96 -5.52 -2.29 13.99
C TRP A 96 -6.62 -2.11 12.96
N SER A 97 -6.69 -0.91 12.42
CA SER A 97 -7.41 -0.62 11.19
C SER A 97 -6.39 -0.45 10.07
N TRP A 98 -6.77 -0.91 8.89
CA TRP A 98 -5.88 -0.89 7.74
C TRP A 98 -6.61 -0.58 6.45
N ARG A 99 -5.85 -0.03 5.51
CA ARG A 99 -6.25 0.12 4.11
C ARG A 99 -5.15 -0.45 3.25
N ILE A 100 -5.45 -1.49 2.49
CA ILE A 100 -4.51 -2.06 1.53
C ILE A 100 -4.79 -1.49 0.16
N MET A 101 -3.71 -1.11 -0.53
CA MET A 101 -3.74 -0.37 -1.78
C MET A 101 -2.80 -1.01 -2.81
N VAL A 102 -3.20 -0.97 -4.08
CA VAL A 102 -2.33 -1.31 -5.21
C VAL A 102 -2.47 -0.22 -6.28
N PRO A 103 -1.39 0.53 -6.59
CA PRO A 103 -1.44 1.56 -7.61
C PRO A 103 -1.89 1.01 -8.96
N GLN A 104 -2.70 1.78 -9.69
CA GLN A 104 -3.14 1.45 -11.04
C GLN A 104 -2.55 2.43 -12.05
N PRO A 105 -2.43 2.02 -13.33
CA PRO A 105 -2.21 2.98 -14.42
C PRO A 105 -3.44 3.87 -14.63
N ASP A 106 -3.24 5.10 -15.10
CA ASP A 106 -4.34 6.05 -15.37
C ASP A 106 -5.28 5.58 -16.50
N THR A 107 -4.86 4.58 -17.28
CA THR A 107 -5.70 3.95 -18.30
C THR A 107 -6.79 3.04 -17.74
N ILE A 108 -6.72 2.68 -16.45
CA ILE A 108 -7.73 1.84 -15.80
C ILE A 108 -8.96 2.68 -15.49
N THR A 109 -10.11 2.28 -16.05
CA THR A 109 -11.37 3.01 -15.92
C THR A 109 -12.30 2.40 -14.86
N PRO A 110 -13.30 3.16 -14.36
CA PRO A 110 -14.34 2.62 -13.49
C PRO A 110 -15.11 1.44 -14.11
N ASP A 111 -15.33 1.44 -15.43
CA ASP A 111 -15.99 0.32 -16.13
C ASP A 111 -15.13 -0.95 -16.10
N MET A 112 -13.82 -0.83 -16.37
CA MET A 112 -12.89 -1.96 -16.27
C MET A 112 -12.89 -2.53 -14.85
N PHE A 113 -12.89 -1.65 -13.84
CA PHE A 113 -12.98 -2.05 -12.43
C PHE A 113 -14.28 -2.81 -12.13
N ALA A 114 -15.45 -2.27 -12.50
CA ALA A 114 -16.73 -2.94 -12.28
C ALA A 114 -16.79 -4.33 -12.93
N ARG A 115 -16.31 -4.45 -14.17
CA ARG A 115 -16.23 -5.74 -14.88
C ARG A 115 -15.24 -6.71 -14.23
N ALA A 116 -14.10 -6.21 -13.73
CA ALA A 116 -13.12 -7.03 -13.01
C ALA A 116 -13.68 -7.57 -11.67
N VAL A 117 -14.44 -6.76 -10.93
CA VAL A 117 -15.15 -7.19 -9.70
C VAL A 117 -16.15 -8.30 -10.01
N VAL A 118 -17.02 -8.12 -11.02
CA VAL A 118 -17.98 -9.16 -11.45
C VAL A 118 -17.24 -10.44 -11.90
N GLY A 119 -16.14 -10.28 -12.63
CA GLY A 119 -15.30 -11.40 -13.08
C GLY A 119 -14.66 -12.18 -11.93
N ALA A 120 -14.24 -11.52 -10.86
CA ALA A 120 -13.73 -12.15 -9.64
C ALA A 120 -14.84 -12.91 -8.90
N GLY A 121 -16.02 -12.30 -8.75
CA GLY A 121 -17.18 -12.90 -8.09
C GLY A 121 -17.66 -14.18 -8.79
N ARG A 122 -17.73 -14.18 -10.12
CA ARG A 122 -18.07 -15.39 -10.92
C ARG A 122 -17.09 -16.55 -10.73
N LYS A 123 -15.85 -16.26 -10.33
CA LYS A 123 -14.81 -17.28 -10.06
C LYS A 123 -14.76 -17.69 -8.59
N GLY A 124 -15.69 -17.20 -7.75
CA GLY A 124 -15.71 -17.47 -6.31
C GLY A 124 -14.50 -16.90 -5.57
N LYS A 125 -13.85 -15.84 -6.09
CA LYS A 125 -12.66 -15.24 -5.46
C LYS A 125 -13.03 -13.94 -4.75
N GLY A 126 -12.70 -13.83 -3.48
CA GLY A 126 -12.84 -12.60 -2.70
C GLY A 126 -14.18 -12.41 -1.99
N GLY A 127 -15.07 -13.40 -2.04
CA GLY A 127 -16.27 -13.48 -1.19
C GLY A 127 -17.04 -12.16 -1.02
N THR A 128 -17.31 -11.82 0.23
CA THR A 128 -17.99 -10.58 0.62
C THR A 128 -17.08 -9.36 0.51
N ALA A 129 -15.76 -9.56 0.58
CA ALA A 129 -14.77 -8.49 0.48
C ALA A 129 -14.79 -7.78 -0.89
N LEU A 130 -15.28 -8.41 -1.97
CA LEU A 130 -15.43 -7.77 -3.27
C LEU A 130 -16.29 -6.49 -3.22
N GLY A 131 -17.32 -6.45 -2.38
CA GLY A 131 -18.20 -5.29 -2.22
C GLY A 131 -17.53 -4.10 -1.52
N ARG A 132 -16.37 -4.30 -0.88
CA ARG A 132 -15.60 -3.26 -0.19
C ARG A 132 -14.50 -2.64 -1.08
N LEU A 133 -14.23 -3.21 -2.25
CA LEU A 133 -13.19 -2.70 -3.15
C LEU A 133 -13.59 -1.36 -3.75
N ARG A 134 -12.60 -0.47 -3.88
CA ARG A 134 -12.77 0.86 -4.45
C ARG A 134 -11.64 1.13 -5.45
N LEU A 135 -11.95 1.80 -6.56
CA LEU A 135 -10.97 2.38 -7.47
C LEU A 135 -11.04 3.89 -7.30
N GLU A 136 -10.06 4.49 -6.63
CA GLU A 136 -10.08 5.89 -6.24
C GLU A 136 -8.73 6.56 -6.48
N THR A 137 -8.75 7.88 -6.67
CA THR A 137 -7.54 8.69 -6.63
C THR A 137 -7.27 9.09 -5.19
N TRP A 138 -6.06 8.81 -4.71
CA TRP A 138 -5.63 9.17 -3.36
C TRP A 138 -4.42 10.09 -3.40
N ALA A 139 -4.49 11.16 -2.60
CA ALA A 139 -3.49 12.20 -2.51
C ALA A 139 -2.86 12.16 -1.12
N GLU A 140 -1.64 11.62 -1.04
CA GLU A 140 -0.88 11.57 0.20
C GLU A 140 -0.21 12.92 0.50
N GLY A 141 0.30 13.59 -0.54
CA GLY A 141 0.94 14.90 -0.40
C GLY A 141 2.36 14.81 0.16
N LEU A 142 2.72 15.79 0.99
CA LEU A 142 4.05 15.88 1.58
C LEU A 142 4.23 14.75 2.60
N SER A 143 5.28 13.96 2.45
CA SER A 143 5.59 12.84 3.34
C SER A 143 7.07 12.75 3.64
N VAL A 144 7.41 12.12 4.76
CA VAL A 144 8.76 11.66 5.06
C VAL A 144 8.82 10.16 4.81
N GLN A 145 9.85 9.67 4.15
CA GLN A 145 10.05 8.23 3.93
C GLN A 145 11.48 7.77 4.29
N THR A 146 11.60 6.49 4.65
CA THR A 146 12.87 5.78 4.87
C THR A 146 12.74 4.32 4.44
N LEU A 147 13.86 3.63 4.23
CA LEU A 147 13.87 2.20 3.92
C LEU A 147 14.14 1.37 5.18
N HIS A 148 13.22 0.48 5.52
CA HIS A 148 13.46 -0.62 6.45
C HIS A 148 14.04 -1.83 5.70
N VAL A 149 15.03 -2.48 6.31
CA VAL A 149 15.55 -3.77 5.87
C VAL A 149 15.56 -4.73 7.05
N GLY A 150 14.69 -5.74 7.02
CA GLY A 150 14.49 -6.67 8.13
C GLY A 150 13.04 -7.13 8.25
N SER A 151 12.74 -7.90 9.30
CA SER A 151 11.37 -8.37 9.57
C SER A 151 10.42 -7.20 9.80
N TYR A 152 9.14 -7.35 9.45
CA TYR A 152 8.10 -6.37 9.77
C TYR A 152 7.97 -6.17 11.29
N ASP A 153 8.21 -7.23 12.06
CA ASP A 153 8.20 -7.15 13.53
C ASP A 153 9.35 -6.29 14.10
N ASP A 154 10.34 -5.90 13.29
CA ASP A 154 11.51 -5.11 13.71
C ASP A 154 11.42 -3.63 13.27
N GLU A 155 10.30 -3.19 12.71
CA GLU A 155 10.14 -1.82 12.17
C GLU A 155 10.00 -0.75 13.27
N GLY A 156 9.52 -1.13 14.46
CA GLY A 156 9.19 -0.22 15.56
C GLY A 156 10.28 0.81 15.92
N PRO A 157 11.54 0.42 16.14
CA PRO A 157 12.62 1.37 16.43
C PRO A 157 12.89 2.38 15.30
N LEU A 158 12.69 2.00 14.04
CA LEU A 158 12.87 2.90 12.90
C LEU A 158 11.68 3.85 12.74
N ILE A 159 10.45 3.39 13.02
CA ILE A 159 9.25 4.23 13.07
C ILE A 159 9.39 5.30 14.17
N ALA A 160 9.89 4.93 15.36
CA ALA A 160 10.12 5.89 16.44
C ALA A 160 11.15 6.97 16.03
N GLN A 161 12.23 6.59 15.35
CA GLN A 161 13.22 7.53 14.82
C GLN A 161 12.62 8.44 13.73
N LEU A 162 11.74 7.91 12.88
CA LEU A 162 11.02 8.68 11.87
C LEU A 162 10.19 9.80 12.51
N HIS A 163 9.40 9.47 13.54
CA HIS A 163 8.56 10.45 14.25
C HIS A 163 9.40 11.48 15.01
N GLN A 164 10.49 11.06 15.66
CA GLN A 164 11.42 12.01 16.27
C GLN A 164 12.00 12.98 15.22
N TRP A 165 12.42 12.46 14.07
CA TRP A 165 12.95 13.29 12.99
C TRP A 165 11.90 14.28 12.46
N ILE A 166 10.63 13.88 12.34
CA ILE A 166 9.52 14.76 11.94
C ILE A 166 9.40 15.94 12.91
N ALA A 167 9.35 15.65 14.22
CA ALA A 167 9.28 16.69 15.26
C ALA A 167 10.50 17.62 15.23
N ASP A 168 11.72 17.07 15.14
CA ASP A 168 12.97 17.84 15.12
C ASP A 168 13.10 18.78 13.91
N ASN A 169 12.36 18.49 12.83
CA ASN A 169 12.36 19.29 11.60
C ASN A 169 11.16 20.25 11.49
N GLY A 170 10.40 20.47 12.58
CA GLY A 170 9.29 21.42 12.60
C GLY A 170 8.11 20.99 11.74
N LEU A 171 7.90 19.68 11.62
CA LEU A 171 6.80 19.08 10.89
C LEU A 171 5.83 18.43 11.88
N SER A 172 4.60 18.17 11.43
CA SER A 172 3.63 17.38 12.19
C SER A 172 3.01 16.32 11.30
N GLU A 173 2.77 15.14 11.85
CA GLU A 173 2.17 14.02 11.16
C GLU A 173 0.74 14.33 10.70
N THR A 174 0.40 13.83 9.53
CA THR A 174 -0.96 13.80 9.01
C THR A 174 -1.29 12.39 8.50
N GLY A 175 -2.56 12.08 8.33
CA GLY A 175 -2.99 10.80 7.78
C GLY A 175 -2.55 9.58 8.61
N HIS A 176 -2.27 8.47 7.93
CA HIS A 176 -1.97 7.17 8.53
C HIS A 176 -0.53 6.73 8.21
N HIS A 177 0.03 5.84 9.03
CA HIS A 177 1.33 5.23 8.75
C HIS A 177 1.25 4.43 7.45
N HIS A 178 2.20 4.62 6.55
CA HIS A 178 2.16 4.04 5.20
C HIS A 178 3.38 3.16 4.95
N GLU A 179 3.14 1.88 4.66
CA GLU A 179 4.15 0.88 4.33
C GLU A 179 4.06 0.47 2.85
N ILE A 180 5.20 0.37 2.17
CA ILE A 180 5.30 -0.11 0.78
C ILE A 180 6.18 -1.36 0.74
N TYR A 181 5.58 -2.51 0.43
CA TYR A 181 6.24 -3.82 0.50
C TYR A 181 7.01 -4.14 -0.78
N LEU A 182 8.28 -3.77 -0.83
CA LEU A 182 9.14 -3.94 -2.02
C LEU A 182 9.57 -5.39 -2.25
N SER A 183 9.54 -6.21 -1.20
CA SER A 183 9.90 -7.64 -1.21
C SER A 183 8.66 -8.53 -1.05
N ASP A 184 8.67 -9.71 -1.68
CA ASP A 184 7.66 -10.73 -1.45
C ASP A 184 8.08 -11.61 -0.26
N PRO A 185 7.34 -11.61 0.87
CA PRO A 185 7.70 -12.36 2.07
C PRO A 185 7.66 -13.88 1.88
N ARG A 186 7.00 -14.39 0.84
CA ARG A 186 6.99 -15.82 0.51
C ARG A 186 8.27 -16.26 -0.20
N ARG A 187 9.08 -15.31 -0.68
CA ARG A 187 10.26 -15.54 -1.52
C ARG A 187 11.55 -14.95 -0.96
N THR A 188 11.44 -14.14 0.08
CA THR A 188 12.54 -13.36 0.64
C THR A 188 12.65 -13.69 2.12
N ALA A 189 13.85 -14.04 2.57
CA ALA A 189 14.09 -14.29 3.99
C ALA A 189 13.82 -13.02 4.81
N PRO A 190 13.27 -13.13 6.05
CA PRO A 190 12.87 -11.97 6.86
C PRO A 190 13.93 -10.88 6.98
N GLU A 191 15.19 -11.25 7.18
CA GLU A 191 16.33 -10.32 7.32
C GLU A 191 16.71 -9.57 6.04
N LYS A 192 16.09 -9.92 4.90
CA LYS A 192 16.30 -9.31 3.58
C LYS A 192 15.03 -8.65 3.03
N LEU A 193 13.93 -8.64 3.79
CA LEU A 193 12.73 -7.91 3.41
C LEU A 193 13.04 -6.43 3.32
N LYS A 194 12.34 -5.75 2.41
CA LYS A 194 12.50 -4.32 2.15
C LYS A 194 11.12 -3.70 2.17
N THR A 195 10.92 -2.78 3.10
CA THR A 195 9.69 -2.01 3.27
C THR A 195 10.06 -0.54 3.25
N LEU A 196 9.42 0.28 2.42
CA LEU A 196 9.49 1.73 2.65
C LEU A 196 8.49 2.08 3.73
N LEU A 197 8.97 2.76 4.76
CA LEU A 197 8.14 3.35 5.79
C LEU A 197 7.95 4.81 5.43
N ARG A 198 6.70 5.26 5.40
CA ARG A 198 6.32 6.61 5.03
C ARG A 198 5.30 7.16 6.01
N GLN A 199 5.46 8.42 6.37
CA GLN A 199 4.53 9.17 7.20
C GLN A 199 4.16 10.47 6.47
N PRO A 200 2.88 10.68 6.13
CA PRO A 200 2.42 11.98 5.63
C PRO A 200 2.61 13.05 6.71
N VAL A 201 2.96 14.26 6.30
CA VAL A 201 3.29 15.38 7.19
C VAL A 201 2.80 16.72 6.63
N GLN A 202 2.68 17.71 7.50
CA GLN A 202 2.49 19.10 7.13
C GLN A 202 3.54 19.97 7.81
N ARG A 203 3.78 21.15 7.24
CA ARG A 203 4.57 22.19 7.92
C ARG A 203 3.75 22.71 9.09
N ALA A 204 4.36 22.74 10.28
CA ALA A 204 3.75 23.31 11.48
C ALA A 204 3.45 24.80 11.33
#